data_AF-G0YIC0-F1
#
_entry.id   AF-G0YIC0-F1
#
_cell.length_a   1.000
_cell.length_b   1.000
_cell.length_c   1.000
_cell.angle_alpha   90.00
_cell.angle_beta   90.00
_cell.angle_gamma   90.00
#
_symmetry.space_group_name_H-M   'P 1'
#
loop_
_entity.id
_entity.type
_entity.pdbx_description
1 polymer ?
#
loop_
_entity_poly.entity_id
_entity_poly.type
_entity_poly.pdbx_seq_one_letter_code
_entity_poly.pdbx_strand_id
1 'polypeptide(L)'
;ESFMVKFGVKSIEKAMELGREAAEYVTTKFIKPIKLDLEKVYFPYLLINKKRYAGLYFTQPDKYDKMDCKGLETVRRDNSPLVSNMINTCLQKLLIDRDPDGAVAYAKEVIGDLLCNRIDISQLVITKELTKNDYTAKQAHVELSIKMKKRDPGNAP
;
A
#
# COMPACT_ATOMS: atom_id res chain seq x y z
N GLU A 1 -12.72 13.12 8.22
CA GLU A 1 -11.61 13.56 7.34
C GLU A 1 -10.31 13.58 8.15
N SER A 2 -9.14 13.65 7.50
CA SER A 2 -7.84 13.59 8.21
C SER A 2 -6.89 14.67 7.70
N PHE A 3 -6.06 15.21 8.60
CA PHE A 3 -5.01 16.17 8.29
C PHE A 3 -3.68 15.60 8.74
N MET A 4 -2.63 15.74 7.92
CA MET A 4 -1.28 15.31 8.25
C MET A 4 -0.39 16.53 8.39
N VAL A 5 0.08 16.79 9.60
CA VAL A 5 0.89 17.98 9.93
C VAL A 5 2.32 17.56 10.24
N LYS A 6 3.29 18.25 9.63
CA LYS A 6 4.71 18.08 9.93
C LYS A 6 5.14 19.09 10.99
N PHE A 7 5.26 18.64 12.24
CA PHE A 7 5.65 19.48 13.38
C PHE A 7 7.14 19.89 13.40
N GLY A 8 8.01 19.24 12.61
CA GLY A 8 9.44 19.57 12.53
C GLY A 8 10.31 19.03 13.66
N VAL A 9 9.73 18.40 14.68
CA VAL A 9 10.45 17.72 15.76
C VAL A 9 10.98 16.35 15.30
N LYS A 10 12.09 15.90 15.89
CA LYS A 10 12.72 14.60 15.58
C LYS A 10 12.25 13.45 16.49
N SER A 11 11.71 13.76 17.66
CA SER A 11 11.18 12.77 18.60
C SER A 11 9.71 12.47 18.31
N ILE A 12 9.36 11.19 18.24
CA ILE A 12 7.97 10.73 18.07
C ILE A 12 7.13 11.13 19.29
N GLU A 13 7.68 11.00 20.49
CA GLU A 13 7.01 11.38 21.73
C GLU A 13 6.60 12.85 21.71
N LYS A 14 7.54 13.75 21.35
CA LYS A 14 7.23 15.18 21.27
C LYS A 14 6.23 15.49 20.15
N ALA A 15 6.29 14.78 19.03
CA ALA A 15 5.32 14.92 17.95
C ALA A 15 3.90 14.50 18.40
N MET A 16 3.80 13.44 19.21
CA MET A 16 2.53 12.99 19.78
C MET A 16 1.98 13.98 20.80
N GLU A 17 2.82 14.52 21.69
CA GLU A 17 2.40 15.56 22.65
C GLU A 17 1.84 16.80 21.93
N LEU A 18 2.60 17.35 20.98
CA LEU A 18 2.17 18.50 20.17
C LEU A 18 0.91 18.19 19.35
N GLY A 19 0.78 16.96 18.85
CA GLY A 19 -0.39 16.50 18.11
C GLY A 19 -1.65 16.47 18.97
N ARG A 20 -1.56 16.04 20.23
CA ARG A 20 -2.69 16.05 21.18
C ARG A 20 -3.07 17.47 21.55
N GLU A 21 -2.09 18.30 21.89
CA GLU A 21 -2.30 19.72 22.21
C GLU A 21 -2.99 20.46 21.05
N ALA A 22 -2.51 20.25 19.81
CA ALA A 22 -3.11 20.83 18.62
C ALA A 22 -4.55 20.34 18.39
N ALA A 23 -4.82 19.04 18.60
CA ALA A 23 -6.16 18.47 18.44
C ALA A 23 -7.16 19.05 19.44
N GLU A 24 -6.76 19.18 20.71
CA GLU A 24 -7.57 19.81 21.76
C GLU A 24 -7.81 21.29 21.46
N TYR A 25 -6.75 22.04 21.11
CA TYR A 25 -6.85 23.45 20.76
C TYR A 25 -7.83 23.68 19.61
N VAL A 26 -7.71 22.92 18.52
CA VAL A 26 -8.60 23.04 17.35
C VAL A 26 -10.03 22.66 17.73
N THR A 27 -10.23 21.64 18.55
CA THR A 27 -11.56 21.24 19.03
C THR A 27 -12.27 22.38 19.76
N THR A 28 -11.55 23.21 20.53
CA THR A 28 -12.16 24.38 21.21
C THR A 28 -12.75 25.43 20.27
N LYS A 29 -12.38 25.42 18.99
CA LYS A 29 -12.88 26.36 17.98
C LYS A 29 -14.17 25.91 17.29
N PHE A 30 -14.63 24.70 17.57
CA PHE A 30 -15.83 24.13 16.96
C PHE A 30 -16.96 23.92 17.98
N ILE A 31 -18.20 23.86 17.48
CA ILE A 31 -19.37 23.54 18.30
C ILE A 31 -19.43 22.03 18.55
N LYS A 32 -19.90 21.65 19.75
CA LYS A 32 -20.20 20.23 20.04
C LYS A 32 -21.26 19.71 19.05
N PRO A 33 -21.14 18.48 18.52
CA PRO A 33 -20.25 17.38 18.93
C PRO A 33 -18.96 17.24 18.10
N ILE A 34 -18.52 18.28 17.38
CA ILE A 34 -17.32 18.19 16.54
C ILE A 34 -16.08 18.12 17.42
N LYS A 35 -15.28 17.05 17.24
CA LYS A 35 -14.04 16.80 17.97
C LYS A 35 -12.94 16.36 17.01
N LEU A 36 -11.74 16.90 17.20
CA LEU A 36 -10.53 16.44 16.56
C LEU A 36 -9.72 15.63 17.58
N ASP A 37 -9.25 14.46 17.17
CA ASP A 37 -8.42 13.58 17.99
C ASP A 37 -7.14 13.22 17.23
N LEU A 38 -6.03 13.09 17.97
CA LEU A 38 -4.80 12.55 17.43
C LEU A 38 -4.94 11.03 17.28
N GLU A 39 -4.89 10.54 16.05
CA GLU A 39 -5.01 9.10 15.77
C GLU A 39 -3.66 8.37 15.79
N LYS A 40 -2.62 8.96 15.17
CA LYS A 40 -1.33 8.30 14.92
C LYS A 40 -0.24 9.30 14.53
N VAL A 41 1.01 8.85 14.59
CA VAL A 41 2.17 9.53 14.01
C VAL A 41 2.85 8.62 12.99
N TYR A 42 3.32 9.18 11.87
CA TYR A 42 4.11 8.45 10.88
C TYR A 42 5.60 8.80 10.98
N PHE A 43 6.47 7.78 11.12
CA PHE A 43 7.91 7.99 11.08
C PHE A 43 8.71 6.71 10.75
N PRO A 44 9.33 6.56 9.57
CA PRO A 44 9.36 7.49 8.45
C PRO A 44 8.04 7.54 7.68
N TYR A 45 7.91 8.57 6.81
CA TYR A 45 6.74 8.81 5.96
C TYR A 45 7.16 8.98 4.49
N LEU A 46 6.45 8.30 3.59
CA LEU A 46 6.65 8.31 2.14
C LEU A 46 5.33 8.66 1.44
N LEU A 47 5.24 9.87 0.89
CA LEU A 47 4.12 10.31 0.07
C LEU A 47 4.51 10.26 -1.40
N ILE A 48 3.85 9.43 -2.19
CA ILE A 48 4.11 9.30 -3.62
C ILE A 48 3.17 10.22 -4.41
N ASN A 49 1.86 10.08 -4.16
CA ASN A 49 0.82 10.80 -4.89
C ASN A 49 -0.45 10.92 -4.03
N LYS A 50 -1.46 11.63 -4.56
CA LYS A 50 -2.79 11.69 -3.91
C LYS A 50 -3.33 10.27 -3.70
N LYS A 51 -3.73 9.96 -2.46
CA LYS A 51 -4.19 8.63 -2.00
C LYS A 51 -3.15 7.49 -2.17
N ARG A 52 -1.87 7.82 -2.33
CA ARG A 52 -0.76 6.85 -2.48
C ARG A 52 0.39 7.22 -1.55
N TYR A 53 0.43 6.57 -0.38
CA TYR A 53 1.46 6.82 0.63
C TYR A 53 1.75 5.57 1.47
N ALA A 54 2.93 5.55 2.09
CA ALA A 54 3.32 4.57 3.09
C ALA A 54 4.04 5.22 4.26
N GLY A 55 4.04 4.56 5.40
CA GLY A 55 4.81 4.98 6.55
C GLY A 55 4.72 3.99 7.69
N LEU A 56 5.66 4.09 8.63
CA LEU A 56 5.56 3.33 9.87
C LEU A 56 4.57 4.00 10.81
N TYR A 57 3.60 3.23 11.26
CA TYR A 57 2.47 3.65 12.07
C TYR A 57 2.85 3.60 13.56
N PHE A 58 2.67 4.70 14.29
CA PHE A 58 2.87 4.75 15.74
C PHE A 58 1.62 5.25 16.46
N THR A 59 1.05 4.43 17.34
CA THR A 59 0.12 4.84 18.41
C THR A 59 0.83 5.19 19.71
N GLN A 60 1.98 4.56 19.98
CA GLN A 60 2.82 4.74 21.16
C GLN A 60 4.25 5.16 20.73
N PRO A 61 4.99 5.89 21.58
CA PRO A 61 6.29 6.44 21.19
C PRO A 61 7.40 5.38 21.05
N ASP A 62 7.28 4.25 21.73
CA ASP A 62 8.39 3.30 21.90
C ASP A 62 8.60 2.37 20.69
N LYS A 63 7.51 1.98 20.02
CA LYS A 63 7.54 0.99 18.94
C LYS A 63 6.50 1.30 17.87
N TYR A 64 6.85 1.04 16.62
CA TYR A 64 5.88 1.07 15.53
C TYR A 64 4.94 -0.14 15.60
N ASP A 65 3.67 0.10 15.29
CA ASP A 65 2.64 -0.93 15.28
C ASP A 65 2.72 -1.78 14.01
N LYS A 66 2.82 -1.11 12.86
CA LYS A 66 2.87 -1.73 11.53
C LYS A 66 3.36 -0.75 10.46
N MET A 67 3.68 -1.29 9.29
CA MET A 67 3.81 -0.48 8.07
C MET A 67 2.42 -0.26 7.47
N ASP A 68 1.98 0.99 7.38
CA ASP A 68 0.72 1.33 6.69
C ASP A 68 1.02 1.66 5.22
N CYS A 69 0.29 1.04 4.30
CA CYS A 69 0.37 1.29 2.88
C CYS A 69 -1.03 1.63 2.36
N LYS A 70 -1.22 2.84 1.85
CA LYS A 70 -2.50 3.30 1.29
C LYS A 70 -2.38 3.50 -0.20
N GLY A 71 -3.20 2.78 -0.96
CA GLY A 71 -3.32 2.91 -2.41
C GLY A 71 -2.12 2.45 -3.22
N LEU A 72 -1.09 1.90 -2.58
CA LEU A 72 0.06 1.28 -3.22
C LEU A 72 -0.28 -0.09 -3.79
N GLU A 73 0.55 -0.55 -4.71
CA GLU A 73 0.42 -1.82 -5.42
C GLU A 73 0.37 -3.02 -4.45
N THR A 74 0.98 -2.90 -3.26
CA THR A 74 0.96 -3.92 -2.19
C THR A 74 -0.43 -4.26 -1.69
N VAL A 75 -1.38 -3.32 -1.73
CA VAL A 75 -2.76 -3.51 -1.25
C VAL A 75 -3.76 -3.63 -2.40
N ARG A 76 -3.29 -3.57 -3.65
CA ARG A 76 -4.13 -3.71 -4.83
C ARG A 76 -4.17 -5.17 -5.28
N ARG A 77 -5.34 -5.62 -5.73
CA ARG A 77 -5.57 -7.02 -6.17
C ARG A 77 -5.48 -7.22 -7.68
N ASP A 78 -5.31 -6.14 -8.45
CA ASP A 78 -5.25 -6.18 -9.92
C ASP A 78 -3.85 -6.45 -10.48
N ASN A 79 -2.87 -6.74 -9.60
CA ASN A 79 -1.48 -7.03 -9.92
C ASN A 79 -1.12 -8.47 -9.56
N SER A 80 -0.05 -8.97 -10.15
CA SER A 80 0.51 -10.27 -9.81
C SER A 80 1.09 -10.28 -8.38
N PRO A 81 0.98 -11.39 -7.63
CA PRO A 81 1.57 -11.53 -6.30
C PRO A 81 3.06 -11.13 -6.24
N LEU A 82 3.84 -11.42 -7.29
CA LEU A 82 5.25 -11.05 -7.39
C LEU A 82 5.47 -9.56 -7.13
N VAL A 83 4.69 -8.70 -7.78
CA VAL A 83 4.82 -7.24 -7.69
C VAL A 83 4.49 -6.75 -6.28
N SER A 84 3.40 -7.26 -5.71
CA SER A 84 2.98 -6.89 -4.35
C SER A 84 4.01 -7.32 -3.31
N ASN A 85 4.58 -8.52 -3.45
CA ASN A 85 5.62 -9.03 -2.56
C ASN A 85 6.91 -8.23 -2.70
N MET A 86 7.37 -8.00 -3.94
CA MET A 86 8.59 -7.25 -4.22
C MET A 86 8.52 -5.83 -3.64
N ILE A 87 7.41 -5.11 -3.87
CA ILE A 87 7.26 -3.74 -3.37
C ILE A 87 7.18 -3.73 -1.83
N ASN A 88 6.50 -4.70 -1.22
CA ASN A 88 6.43 -4.81 0.23
C ASN A 88 7.82 -4.98 0.85
N THR A 89 8.63 -5.91 0.33
CA THR A 89 10.00 -6.13 0.79
C THR A 89 10.89 -4.91 0.53
N CYS A 90 10.76 -4.23 -0.60
CA CYS A 90 11.48 -2.97 -0.85
C CYS A 90 11.10 -1.88 0.15
N LEU A 91 9.80 -1.71 0.44
CA LEU A 91 9.32 -0.75 1.44
C LEU A 91 9.81 -1.10 2.84
N GLN A 92 9.85 -2.38 3.19
CA GLN A 92 10.41 -2.84 4.46
C GLN A 92 11.89 -2.45 4.59
N LYS A 93 12.70 -2.74 3.57
CA LYS A 93 14.13 -2.36 3.54
C LYS A 93 14.34 -0.85 3.63
N LEU A 94 13.50 -0.07 2.93
CA LEU A 94 13.60 1.38 2.93
C LEU A 94 13.14 2.04 4.24
N LEU A 95 12.00 1.61 4.78
CA LEU A 95 11.34 2.28 5.91
C LEU A 95 11.77 1.72 7.27
N ILE A 96 12.07 0.43 7.36
CA ILE A 96 12.49 -0.24 8.60
C ILE A 96 14.01 -0.30 8.66
N ASP A 97 14.63 -0.99 7.70
CA ASP A 97 16.08 -1.25 7.72
C ASP A 97 16.91 0.00 7.37
N ARG A 98 16.26 1.00 6.75
CA ARG A 98 16.88 2.24 6.24
C ARG A 98 18.05 1.96 5.30
N ASP A 99 17.90 0.94 4.47
CA ASP A 99 18.89 0.47 3.52
C ASP A 99 18.36 0.58 2.06
N PRO A 100 18.60 1.73 1.40
CA PRO A 100 18.21 1.91 0.00
C PRO A 100 18.98 0.99 -0.95
N ASP A 101 20.25 0.74 -0.67
CA ASP A 101 21.12 -0.06 -1.53
C ASP A 101 20.69 -1.53 -1.49
N GLY A 102 20.35 -2.05 -0.31
CA GLY A 102 19.75 -3.38 -0.16
C GLY A 102 18.40 -3.51 -0.85
N ALA A 103 17.58 -2.46 -0.87
CA ALA A 103 16.32 -2.46 -1.63
C ALA A 103 16.58 -2.52 -3.15
N VAL A 104 17.56 -1.77 -3.65
CA VAL A 104 17.97 -1.81 -5.06
C VAL A 104 18.56 -3.17 -5.44
N ALA A 105 19.42 -3.74 -4.60
CA ALA A 105 20.01 -5.06 -4.81
C ALA A 105 18.94 -6.15 -4.89
N TYR A 106 17.99 -6.14 -3.95
CA TYR A 106 16.86 -7.06 -3.95
C TYR A 106 15.98 -6.92 -5.21
N ALA A 107 15.67 -5.69 -5.64
CA ALA A 107 14.90 -5.48 -6.87
C ALA A 107 15.64 -6.04 -8.11
N LYS A 108 16.96 -5.86 -8.19
CA LYS A 108 17.79 -6.42 -9.28
C LYS A 108 17.80 -7.95 -9.26
N GLU A 109 17.88 -8.56 -8.08
CA GLU A 109 17.83 -10.01 -7.91
C GLU A 109 16.50 -10.59 -8.42
N VAL A 110 15.37 -10.03 -7.99
CA VAL A 110 14.04 -10.45 -8.43
C VAL A 110 13.88 -10.31 -9.95
N ILE A 111 14.39 -9.23 -10.54
CA ILE A 111 14.38 -9.05 -12.00
C ILE A 111 15.27 -10.10 -12.68
N GLY A 112 16.43 -10.40 -12.12
CA GLY A 112 17.33 -11.44 -12.63
C GLY A 112 16.67 -12.83 -12.60
N ASP A 113 16.02 -13.19 -11.50
CA ASP A 113 15.27 -14.45 -11.38
C ASP A 113 14.13 -14.56 -12.38
N LEU A 114 13.42 -13.45 -12.63
CA LEU A 114 12.37 -13.40 -13.64
C LEU A 114 12.92 -13.70 -15.04
N LEU A 115 14.04 -13.05 -15.41
CA LEU A 115 14.67 -13.23 -16.72
C LEU A 115 15.30 -14.62 -16.90
N CYS A 116 15.75 -15.24 -15.81
CA CYS A 116 16.29 -16.60 -15.81
C CYS A 116 15.21 -17.68 -15.67
N ASN A 117 13.91 -17.34 -15.75
CA ASN A 117 12.78 -18.26 -15.57
C ASN A 117 12.83 -19.05 -14.24
N ARG A 118 13.34 -18.43 -13.17
CA ARG A 118 13.42 -19.03 -11.83
C ARG A 118 12.23 -18.68 -10.92
N ILE A 119 11.24 -17.96 -11.45
CA ILE A 119 10.04 -17.54 -10.71
C ILE A 119 8.90 -18.53 -10.98
N ASP A 120 8.25 -18.95 -9.90
CA ASP A 120 7.08 -19.81 -9.97
C ASP A 120 5.88 -19.10 -10.63
N ILE A 121 5.16 -19.83 -11.48
CA ILE A 121 4.04 -19.29 -12.26
C ILE A 121 2.92 -18.75 -11.34
N SER A 122 2.72 -19.32 -10.14
CA SER A 122 1.73 -18.82 -9.18
C SER A 122 1.95 -17.36 -8.81
N GLN A 123 3.21 -16.89 -8.82
CA GLN A 123 3.56 -15.50 -8.54
C GLN A 123 3.19 -14.55 -9.68
N LEU A 124 2.94 -15.08 -10.88
CA LEU A 124 2.60 -14.33 -12.10
C LEU A 124 1.10 -14.33 -12.41
N VAL A 125 0.28 -15.03 -11.62
CA VAL A 125 -1.16 -15.09 -11.80
C VAL A 125 -1.78 -13.72 -11.51
N ILE A 126 -2.62 -13.23 -12.42
CA ILE A 126 -3.38 -11.99 -12.27
C ILE A 126 -4.86 -12.32 -12.30
N THR A 127 -5.60 -11.82 -11.31
CA THR A 127 -7.04 -12.05 -11.19
C THR A 127 -7.78 -10.74 -11.42
N LYS A 128 -8.80 -10.78 -12.28
CA LYS A 128 -9.72 -9.64 -12.48
C LYS A 128 -11.16 -10.14 -12.41
N GLU A 129 -12.00 -9.32 -11.80
CA GLU A 129 -13.43 -9.60 -11.67
C GLU A 129 -14.13 -9.41 -13.02
N LEU A 130 -14.96 -10.38 -13.40
CA LEU A 130 -15.82 -10.33 -14.57
C LEU A 130 -17.19 -9.79 -14.12
N THR A 131 -17.50 -8.54 -14.48
CA THR A 131 -18.66 -7.80 -13.94
C THR A 131 -19.78 -7.56 -14.95
N LYS A 132 -19.51 -7.62 -16.26
CA LYS A 132 -20.52 -7.41 -17.32
C LYS A 132 -20.36 -8.43 -18.44
N ASN A 133 -21.46 -8.80 -19.07
CA ASN A 133 -21.41 -9.67 -20.26
C ASN A 133 -21.05 -8.89 -21.53
N ASP A 134 -21.42 -7.62 -21.60
CA ASP A 134 -21.08 -6.71 -22.70
C ASP A 134 -20.11 -5.63 -22.25
N TYR A 135 -18.83 -5.83 -22.58
CA TYR A 135 -17.81 -4.81 -22.47
C TYR A 135 -17.68 -4.08 -23.80
N THR A 136 -17.75 -2.76 -23.78
CA THR A 136 -17.54 -1.91 -24.96
C THR A 136 -16.12 -1.98 -25.50
N ALA A 137 -15.14 -2.33 -24.66
CA ALA A 137 -13.74 -2.47 -25.02
C ALA A 137 -13.25 -3.90 -24.75
N LYS A 138 -12.39 -4.42 -25.64
CA LYS A 138 -11.77 -5.74 -25.48
C LYS A 138 -10.84 -5.74 -24.27
N GLN A 139 -11.11 -6.61 -23.30
CA GLN A 139 -10.29 -6.81 -22.10
C GLN A 139 -9.75 -8.24 -22.04
N ALA A 140 -8.52 -8.40 -21.56
CA ALA A 140 -7.81 -9.69 -21.59
C ALA A 140 -8.56 -10.84 -20.86
N HIS A 141 -9.11 -10.57 -19.67
CA HIS A 141 -9.83 -11.59 -18.89
C HIS A 141 -11.19 -11.97 -19.51
N VAL A 142 -11.83 -11.03 -20.22
CA VAL A 142 -13.10 -11.26 -20.94
C VAL A 142 -12.85 -12.18 -22.13
N GLU A 143 -11.83 -11.87 -22.94
CA GLU A 143 -11.43 -12.69 -24.09
C GLU A 143 -10.99 -14.10 -23.65
N LEU A 144 -10.32 -14.21 -22.50
CA LEU A 144 -9.96 -15.49 -21.91
C LEU A 144 -11.22 -16.31 -21.52
N SER A 145 -12.19 -15.70 -20.81
CA SER A 145 -13.45 -16.38 -20.45
C SER A 145 -14.21 -16.85 -21.70
N ILE A 146 -14.36 -16.00 -22.73
CA ILE A 146 -15.02 -16.37 -23.99
C ILE A 146 -14.32 -17.57 -24.66
N LYS A 147 -12.98 -17.59 -24.69
CA LYS A 147 -12.21 -18.71 -25.24
C LYS A 147 -12.36 -19.98 -24.40
N MET A 148 -12.39 -19.86 -23.07
CA MET A 148 -12.63 -21.01 -22.18
C MET A 148 -14.01 -21.61 -22.43
N LYS A 149 -15.06 -20.77 -22.55
CA LYS A 149 -16.43 -21.20 -22.86
C LYS A 149 -16.57 -21.89 -24.21
N LYS A 150 -15.81 -21.44 -25.22
CA LYS A 150 -15.76 -22.12 -26.54
C LYS A 150 -15.07 -23.48 -26.48
N ARG A 151 -14.10 -23.65 -25.58
CA ARG A 151 -13.33 -24.89 -25.43
C ARG A 151 -14.06 -25.93 -24.57
N ASP A 152 -14.67 -25.49 -23.47
CA ASP A 152 -15.42 -26.33 -22.54
C ASP A 152 -16.59 -25.52 -21.94
N PRO A 153 -17.83 -25.71 -22.44
CA PRO A 153 -19.00 -24.94 -22.00
C PRO A 153 -19.40 -25.16 -20.54
N GLY A 154 -18.98 -26.28 -19.92
CA GLY A 154 -19.42 -26.67 -18.57
C GLY A 154 -18.56 -26.09 -17.44
N ASN A 155 -17.39 -25.54 -17.76
CA ASN A 155 -16.37 -25.19 -16.77
C ASN A 155 -15.82 -23.75 -16.93
N ALA A 156 -16.56 -22.91 -17.65
CA ALA A 156 -16.20 -21.51 -17.87
C ALA A 156 -16.76 -20.60 -16.75
N PRO A 157 -16.00 -19.58 -16.32
CA PRO A 157 -16.47 -18.55 -15.40
C PRO A 157 -17.49 -17.61 -16.06
#